data_AF-S4XM43-F1
#
_entry.id   AF-S4XM43-F1
#
_cell.length_a   1.000
_cell.length_b   1.000
_cell.length_c   1.000
_cell.angle_alpha   90.00
_cell.angle_beta   90.00
_cell.angle_gamma   90.00
#
_symmetry.space_group_name_H-M   'P 1'
#
loop_
_entity.id
_entity.type
_entity.pdbx_description
1 polymer ?
#
loop_
_entity_poly.entity_id
_entity_poly.type
_entity_poly.pdbx_seq_one_letter_code
_entity_poly.pdbx_strand_id
1 'polypeptide(L)'
;MHPQELRTRPNRPHITTGQRLALTHATPNLTSVGRPPSFTNDDAITAATAAGLASFSVKGVAAEIGVSPAALYQRFGTRRGLLAACLATAALSVRPLTGIPDLAETLRRLSDQWWAMILRCPELDRVLYTFSDAELFPMTAPFASYRDRLFTLDLTVDQANFTESILSCNLMHLRRHLPATVLTAADVPPDVEAHRKSSLTFLLRSLCSGQPGWQVQPDSDQAVAS
;
A
#
# COMPACT_ATOMS: atom_id res chain seq x y z
N MET A 1 54.98 35.95 -79.85
CA MET A 1 54.44 34.62 -79.47
C MET A 1 54.26 34.62 -77.94
N HIS A 2 53.36 35.39 -77.32
CA HIS A 2 51.92 35.63 -77.55
C HIS A 2 51.04 34.38 -77.41
N PRO A 3 49.83 34.52 -76.84
CA PRO A 3 49.41 35.33 -75.67
C PRO A 3 48.41 34.51 -74.80
N GLN A 4 47.90 34.92 -73.64
CA GLN A 4 47.00 36.04 -73.38
C GLN A 4 46.83 36.09 -71.85
N GLU A 5 47.16 37.19 -71.17
CA GLU A 5 46.28 38.36 -70.99
C GLU A 5 45.16 38.02 -69.98
N LEU A 6 44.84 38.78 -68.94
CA LEU A 6 45.00 40.21 -68.74
C LEU A 6 44.60 40.52 -67.28
N ARG A 7 45.34 41.46 -66.63
CA ARG A 7 44.85 42.56 -65.77
C ARG A 7 43.94 42.19 -64.56
N THR A 8 44.18 42.65 -63.34
CA THR A 8 44.60 43.99 -62.90
C THR A 8 44.79 43.96 -61.37
N ARG A 9 45.89 44.53 -60.86
CA ARG A 9 45.87 45.24 -59.56
C ARG A 9 45.32 46.65 -59.84
N PRO A 10 44.55 47.32 -58.96
CA PRO A 10 44.98 47.81 -57.63
C PRO A 10 43.86 47.59 -56.59
N ASN A 11 43.92 47.88 -55.29
CA ASN A 11 44.25 49.15 -54.64
C ASN A 11 44.15 48.94 -53.10
N ARG A 12 45.09 49.48 -52.33
CA ARG A 12 44.91 49.77 -50.87
C ARG A 12 44.06 51.06 -50.76
N PRO A 13 43.74 51.56 -49.56
CA PRO A 13 43.44 50.97 -48.25
C PRO A 13 41.99 51.34 -47.86
N HIS A 14 41.53 51.08 -46.64
CA HIS A 14 40.79 52.05 -45.81
C HIS A 14 40.46 51.38 -44.47
N ILE A 15 41.20 51.80 -43.45
CA ILE A 15 40.76 51.73 -42.06
C ILE A 15 39.85 52.94 -41.88
N THR A 16 38.56 52.71 -41.62
CA THR A 16 37.68 53.71 -40.99
C THR A 16 36.74 53.00 -40.02
N THR A 17 37.14 53.03 -38.76
CA THR A 17 36.34 53.35 -37.58
C THR A 17 34.82 53.34 -37.75
N GLY A 18 34.18 52.35 -37.16
CA GLY A 18 32.75 52.33 -36.95
C GLY A 18 32.35 51.22 -35.99
N GLN A 19 31.88 51.63 -34.80
CA GLN A 19 30.95 50.88 -33.96
C GLN A 19 31.53 49.83 -33.00
N ARG A 20 31.87 50.35 -31.81
CA ARG A 20 31.16 50.04 -30.54
C ARG A 20 31.03 48.55 -30.21
N LEU A 21 31.97 48.06 -29.41
CA LEU A 21 31.80 46.91 -28.53
C LEU A 21 30.53 47.10 -27.70
N ALA A 22 29.48 46.34 -27.99
CA ALA A 22 28.31 46.20 -27.15
C ALA A 22 27.75 44.78 -27.26
N LEU A 23 28.00 44.01 -26.20
CA LEU A 23 27.11 43.00 -25.63
C LEU A 23 26.70 41.84 -26.54
N THR A 24 27.51 40.80 -26.58
CA THR A 24 26.99 39.44 -26.76
C THR A 24 26.86 38.81 -25.37
N HIS A 25 25.75 39.13 -24.67
CA HIS A 25 25.26 38.22 -23.64
C HIS A 25 24.81 36.97 -24.37
N ALA A 26 25.63 35.92 -24.29
CA ALA A 26 25.19 34.57 -24.61
C ALA A 26 24.04 34.24 -23.67
N THR A 27 22.83 34.15 -24.20
CA THR A 27 21.69 33.51 -23.55
C THR A 27 22.07 32.05 -23.31
N PRO A 28 22.12 31.56 -22.05
CA PRO A 28 22.13 30.14 -21.84
C PRO A 28 20.77 29.63 -22.28
N ASN A 29 20.80 28.79 -23.30
CA ASN A 29 19.66 28.03 -23.79
C ASN A 29 19.04 27.28 -22.60
N LEU A 30 17.76 27.55 -22.31
CA LEU A 30 16.97 26.81 -21.34
C LEU A 30 16.86 25.37 -21.84
N THR A 31 17.80 24.51 -21.47
CA THR A 31 17.58 23.07 -21.51
C THR A 31 16.42 22.82 -20.55
N SER A 32 15.29 22.42 -21.12
CA SER A 32 14.09 22.07 -20.40
C SER A 32 14.44 21.14 -19.24
N VAL A 33 14.32 21.66 -18.02
CA VAL A 33 14.13 20.80 -16.86
C VAL A 33 12.82 20.10 -17.12
N GLY A 34 12.87 18.82 -17.50
CA GLY A 34 11.72 18.01 -17.81
C GLY A 34 10.65 18.20 -16.74
N ARG A 35 9.40 18.44 -17.18
CA ARG A 35 8.23 18.63 -16.31
C ARG A 35 8.34 17.65 -15.13
N PRO A 36 8.29 18.11 -13.87
CA PRO A 36 8.31 17.21 -12.71
C PRO A 36 7.22 16.15 -12.87
N PRO A 37 7.40 14.93 -12.33
CA PRO A 37 6.52 13.81 -12.61
C PRO A 37 5.05 14.21 -12.44
N SER A 38 4.25 13.88 -13.45
CA SER A 38 2.82 13.67 -13.26
C SER A 38 2.67 12.66 -12.11
N PHE A 39 2.14 13.09 -10.95
CA PHE A 39 1.73 12.33 -9.76
C PHE A 39 2.46 11.03 -9.38
N THR A 40 2.67 10.81 -8.09
CA THR A 40 3.24 9.55 -7.58
C THR A 40 2.15 8.50 -7.32
N ASN A 41 2.54 7.24 -7.14
CA ASN A 41 1.62 6.20 -6.68
C ASN A 41 1.03 6.56 -5.31
N ASP A 42 1.87 7.11 -4.43
CA ASP A 42 1.49 7.46 -3.07
C ASP A 42 0.43 8.55 -3.08
N ASP A 43 0.52 9.54 -3.97
CA ASP A 43 -0.52 10.57 -4.11
C ASP A 43 -1.90 9.95 -4.41
N ALA A 44 -1.95 9.02 -5.38
CA ALA A 44 -3.18 8.35 -5.75
C ALA A 44 -3.71 7.41 -4.65
N ILE A 45 -2.80 6.70 -3.96
CA ILE A 45 -3.15 5.75 -2.89
C ILE A 45 -3.65 6.50 -1.64
N THR A 46 -2.99 7.60 -1.27
CA THR A 46 -3.40 8.46 -0.17
C THR A 46 -4.78 9.07 -0.43
N ALA A 47 -4.99 9.65 -1.61
CA ALA A 47 -6.30 10.19 -2.01
C ALA A 47 -7.40 9.12 -2.02
N ALA A 48 -7.14 7.95 -2.61
CA ALA A 48 -8.11 6.84 -2.63
C ALA A 48 -8.42 6.31 -1.23
N THR A 49 -7.42 6.22 -0.34
CA THR A 49 -7.61 5.74 1.04
C THR A 49 -8.37 6.77 1.87
N ALA A 50 -8.07 8.07 1.72
CA ALA A 50 -8.77 9.16 2.40
C ALA A 50 -10.24 9.25 1.98
N ALA A 51 -10.54 9.01 0.70
CA ALA A 51 -11.91 8.96 0.18
C ALA A 51 -12.71 7.71 0.60
N GLY A 52 -12.05 6.71 1.20
CA GLY A 52 -12.65 5.45 1.64
C GLY A 52 -12.58 4.34 0.59
N LEU A 53 -12.16 3.13 1.01
CA LEU A 53 -11.82 2.03 0.09
C LEU A 53 -13.03 1.50 -0.70
N ALA A 54 -14.23 1.55 -0.12
CA ALA A 54 -15.45 1.17 -0.81
C ALA A 54 -16.02 2.32 -1.64
N SER A 55 -15.91 3.56 -1.15
CA SER A 55 -16.59 4.72 -1.72
C SER A 55 -15.81 5.48 -2.79
N PHE A 56 -14.48 5.36 -2.85
CA PHE A 56 -13.70 6.15 -3.82
C PHE A 56 -14.09 5.82 -5.27
N SER A 57 -14.00 6.84 -6.12
CA SER A 57 -14.07 6.70 -7.57
C SER A 57 -12.75 7.14 -8.21
N VAL A 58 -12.34 6.49 -9.30
CA VAL A 58 -11.11 6.87 -10.03
C VAL A 58 -11.18 8.33 -10.49
N LYS A 59 -12.35 8.81 -10.90
CA LYS A 59 -12.57 10.21 -11.28
C LYS A 59 -12.39 11.17 -10.10
N GLY A 60 -12.92 10.81 -8.92
CA GLY A 60 -12.76 11.60 -7.70
C GLY A 60 -11.30 11.72 -7.28
N VAL A 61 -10.59 10.59 -7.23
CA VAL A 61 -9.15 10.54 -6.93
C VAL A 61 -8.35 11.36 -7.94
N ALA A 62 -8.65 11.24 -9.24
CA ALA A 62 -7.97 12.01 -10.28
C ALA A 62 -8.15 13.52 -10.11
N ALA A 63 -9.39 13.95 -9.80
CA ALA A 63 -9.69 15.35 -9.55
C ALA A 63 -8.97 15.89 -8.31
N GLU A 64 -8.89 15.09 -7.25
CA GLU A 64 -8.21 15.44 -5.99
C GLU A 64 -6.71 15.69 -6.19
N ILE A 65 -6.03 14.82 -6.95
CA ILE A 65 -4.58 14.94 -7.19
C ILE A 65 -4.24 15.75 -8.46
N GLY A 66 -5.24 16.34 -9.13
CA GLY A 66 -5.04 17.23 -10.28
C GLY A 66 -4.60 16.56 -11.58
N VAL A 67 -5.02 15.31 -11.83
CA VAL A 67 -4.66 14.53 -13.02
C VAL A 67 -5.87 14.04 -13.82
N SER A 68 -5.64 13.51 -15.02
CA SER A 68 -6.72 12.88 -15.79
C SER A 68 -7.02 11.46 -15.28
N PRO A 69 -8.28 10.99 -15.32
CA PRO A 69 -8.61 9.61 -15.00
C PRO A 69 -7.86 8.59 -15.88
N ALA A 70 -7.55 8.97 -17.13
CA ALA A 70 -6.78 8.14 -18.05
C ALA A 70 -5.36 7.86 -17.52
N ALA A 71 -4.71 8.83 -16.86
CA ALA A 71 -3.40 8.64 -16.26
C ALA A 71 -3.44 7.62 -15.10
N LEU A 72 -4.51 7.62 -14.31
CA LEU A 72 -4.72 6.59 -13.27
C LEU A 72 -4.97 5.21 -13.86
N TYR A 73 -5.77 5.10 -14.93
CA TYR A 73 -5.98 3.81 -15.60
C TYR A 73 -4.71 3.28 -16.26
N GLN A 74 -3.87 4.15 -16.85
CA GLN A 74 -2.56 3.73 -17.36
C GLN A 74 -1.66 3.17 -16.25
N ARG A 75 -1.75 3.72 -15.04
CA ARG A 75 -0.89 3.32 -13.93
C ARG A 75 -1.38 2.08 -13.18
N PHE A 76 -2.68 1.99 -12.91
CA PHE A 76 -3.28 0.96 -12.04
C PHE A 76 -4.17 -0.03 -12.79
N GLY A 77 -4.42 0.19 -14.08
CA GLY A 77 -5.26 -0.65 -14.93
C GLY A 77 -6.76 -0.49 -14.67
N THR A 78 -7.19 -0.64 -13.41
CA THR A 78 -8.60 -0.63 -13.00
C THR A 78 -8.79 0.02 -11.62
N ARG A 79 -10.03 0.34 -11.24
CA ARG A 79 -10.39 0.73 -9.86
C ARG A 79 -9.92 -0.32 -8.84
N ARG A 80 -10.09 -1.60 -9.18
CA ARG A 80 -9.67 -2.72 -8.34
C ARG A 80 -8.16 -2.82 -8.20
N GLY A 81 -7.40 -2.50 -9.25
CA GLY A 81 -5.94 -2.42 -9.19
C GLY A 81 -5.46 -1.30 -8.25
N LEU A 82 -6.11 -0.13 -8.29
CA LEU A 82 -5.83 0.94 -7.32
C LEU A 82 -6.20 0.52 -5.88
N LEU A 83 -7.36 -0.12 -5.70
CA LEU A 83 -7.77 -0.66 -4.39
C LEU A 83 -6.75 -1.69 -3.85
N ALA A 84 -6.29 -2.62 -4.68
CA ALA A 84 -5.27 -3.59 -4.30
C ALA A 84 -3.94 -2.90 -3.89
N ALA A 85 -3.56 -1.82 -4.60
CA ALA A 85 -2.40 -1.02 -4.22
C ALA A 85 -2.58 -0.32 -2.86
N CYS A 86 -3.78 0.17 -2.54
CA CYS A 86 -4.07 0.72 -1.20
C CYS A 86 -3.91 -0.35 -0.12
N LEU A 87 -4.45 -1.55 -0.32
CA LEU A 87 -4.33 -2.65 0.65
C LEU A 87 -2.88 -3.09 0.85
N ALA A 88 -2.12 -3.25 -0.24
CA ALA A 88 -0.70 -3.58 -0.18
C ALA A 88 0.10 -2.50 0.57
N THR A 89 -0.21 -1.22 0.35
CA THR A 89 0.45 -0.11 1.03
C THR A 89 0.12 -0.07 2.51
N ALA A 90 -1.14 -0.33 2.89
CA ALA A 90 -1.52 -0.46 4.29
C ALA A 90 -0.76 -1.61 4.98
N ALA A 91 -0.54 -2.72 4.28
CA ALA A 91 0.17 -3.88 4.80
C ALA A 91 1.66 -3.59 5.10
N LEU A 92 2.29 -2.66 4.37
CA LEU A 92 3.68 -2.21 4.65
C LEU A 92 3.82 -1.56 6.03
N SER A 93 2.72 -1.15 6.65
CA SER A 93 2.73 -0.57 7.99
C SER A 93 2.86 -1.62 9.11
N VAL A 94 2.65 -2.90 8.79
CA VAL A 94 2.77 -4.02 9.72
C VAL A 94 4.23 -4.23 10.07
N ARG A 95 4.54 -4.13 11.36
CA ARG A 95 5.86 -4.43 11.88
C ARG A 95 6.00 -5.94 12.08
N PRO A 96 7.08 -6.57 11.61
CA PRO A 96 7.33 -7.98 11.90
C PRO A 96 7.55 -8.19 13.40
N LEU A 97 7.20 -9.38 13.88
CA LEU A 97 7.45 -9.77 15.26
C LEU A 97 8.95 -9.89 15.50
N THR A 98 9.40 -9.30 16.61
CA THR A 98 10.79 -9.37 17.07
C THR A 98 10.86 -9.96 18.47
N GLY A 99 11.96 -10.68 18.75
CA GLY A 99 12.15 -11.42 20.00
C GLY A 99 11.38 -12.73 20.04
N ILE A 100 11.25 -13.30 21.25
CA ILE A 100 10.62 -14.62 21.48
C ILE A 100 9.52 -14.46 22.55
N PRO A 101 8.44 -13.73 22.25
CA PRO A 101 7.34 -13.54 23.21
C PRO A 101 6.58 -14.83 23.49
N ASP A 102 5.91 -14.92 24.65
CA ASP A 102 4.96 -16.00 24.92
C ASP A 102 3.67 -15.87 24.09
N LEU A 103 2.74 -16.81 24.25
CA LEU A 103 1.48 -16.81 23.49
C LEU A 103 0.65 -15.54 23.72
N ALA A 104 0.53 -15.09 24.97
CA ALA A 104 -0.26 -13.91 25.32
C ALA A 104 0.28 -12.65 24.64
N GLU A 105 1.58 -12.44 24.75
CA GLU A 105 2.26 -11.31 24.14
C GLU A 105 2.28 -11.39 22.60
N THR A 106 2.40 -12.59 22.04
CA THR A 106 2.31 -12.83 20.58
C THR A 106 0.95 -12.39 20.05
N LEU A 107 -0.15 -12.86 20.66
CA LEU A 107 -1.51 -12.50 20.22
C LEU A 107 -1.84 -11.03 20.43
N ARG A 108 -1.35 -10.43 21.53
CA ARG A 108 -1.51 -9.00 21.77
C ARG A 108 -0.82 -8.18 20.68
N ARG A 109 0.44 -8.47 20.36
CA ARG A 109 1.18 -7.76 19.32
C ARG A 109 0.59 -8.00 17.93
N LEU A 110 0.15 -9.23 17.63
CA LEU A 110 -0.56 -9.55 16.39
C LEU A 110 -1.83 -8.69 16.24
N SER A 111 -2.63 -8.61 17.32
CA SER A 111 -3.83 -7.77 17.38
C SER A 111 -3.51 -6.30 17.20
N ASP A 112 -2.46 -5.80 17.84
CA ASP A 112 -2.05 -4.40 17.71
C ASP A 112 -1.66 -4.06 16.26
N GLN A 113 -0.97 -4.97 15.56
CA GLN A 113 -0.62 -4.77 14.14
C GLN A 113 -1.84 -4.81 13.22
N TRP A 114 -2.74 -5.79 13.40
CA TRP A 114 -4.00 -5.85 12.66
C TRP A 114 -4.83 -4.59 12.91
N TRP A 115 -4.97 -4.18 14.17
CA TRP A 115 -5.76 -3.02 14.56
C TRP A 115 -5.21 -1.74 13.94
N ALA A 116 -3.90 -1.50 14.05
CA ALA A 116 -3.25 -0.33 13.44
C ALA A 116 -3.38 -0.32 11.91
N MET A 117 -3.34 -1.48 11.26
CA MET A 117 -3.55 -1.57 9.81
C MET A 117 -4.99 -1.21 9.43
N ILE A 118 -6.00 -1.80 10.09
CA ILE A 118 -7.40 -1.57 9.69
C ILE A 118 -7.92 -0.18 10.05
N LEU A 119 -7.37 0.48 11.07
CA LEU A 119 -7.68 1.88 11.37
C LEU A 119 -7.24 2.82 10.23
N ARG A 120 -6.21 2.44 9.47
CA ARG A 120 -5.74 3.16 8.27
C ARG A 120 -6.49 2.83 6.99
N CYS A 121 -7.43 1.88 7.04
CA CYS A 121 -8.19 1.41 5.88
C CYS A 121 -9.69 1.66 6.09
N PRO A 122 -10.21 2.84 5.75
CA PRO A 122 -11.62 3.13 5.92
C PRO A 122 -12.47 2.25 5.00
N GLU A 123 -13.58 1.72 5.52
CA GLU A 123 -14.51 0.84 4.80
C GLU A 123 -13.89 -0.47 4.29
N LEU A 124 -12.77 -0.92 4.88
CA LEU A 124 -12.13 -2.18 4.53
C LEU A 124 -13.11 -3.37 4.58
N ASP A 125 -13.97 -3.37 5.59
CA ASP A 125 -14.98 -4.40 5.85
C ASP A 125 -16.00 -4.59 4.71
N ARG A 126 -16.17 -3.57 3.85
CA ARG A 126 -17.09 -3.58 2.71
C ARG A 126 -16.45 -4.12 1.44
N VAL A 127 -15.11 -4.12 1.36
CA VAL A 127 -14.39 -4.54 0.14
C VAL A 127 -13.77 -5.92 0.24
N LEU A 128 -13.51 -6.43 1.45
CA LEU A 128 -12.79 -7.71 1.63
C LEU A 128 -13.46 -8.90 0.94
N TYR A 129 -14.79 -9.01 0.99
CA TYR A 129 -15.53 -10.11 0.36
C TYR A 129 -15.47 -10.12 -1.17
N THR A 130 -14.92 -9.06 -1.79
CA THR A 130 -14.78 -8.97 -3.25
C THR A 130 -13.43 -9.51 -3.75
N PHE A 131 -12.50 -9.84 -2.86
CA PHE A 131 -11.18 -10.35 -3.20
C PHE A 131 -11.10 -11.87 -3.02
N SER A 132 -10.33 -12.52 -3.89
CA SER A 132 -9.89 -13.90 -3.68
C SER A 132 -8.75 -13.95 -2.66
N ASP A 133 -8.49 -15.13 -2.10
CA ASP A 133 -7.38 -15.32 -1.13
C ASP A 133 -6.03 -14.91 -1.72
N ALA A 134 -5.79 -15.21 -3.01
CA ALA A 134 -4.56 -14.85 -3.71
C ALA A 134 -4.35 -13.32 -3.75
N GLU A 135 -5.43 -12.55 -3.80
CA GLU A 135 -5.35 -11.09 -3.87
C GLU A 135 -5.28 -10.45 -2.48
N LEU A 136 -5.77 -11.13 -1.44
CA LEU A 136 -5.58 -10.73 -0.06
C LEU A 136 -4.20 -11.13 0.48
N PHE A 137 -3.51 -12.07 -0.17
CA PHE A 137 -2.21 -12.56 0.28
C PHE A 137 -1.18 -11.44 0.54
N PRO A 138 -1.00 -10.42 -0.33
CA PRO A 138 -0.09 -9.31 -0.04
C PRO A 138 -0.44 -8.53 1.23
N MET A 139 -1.71 -8.50 1.63
CA MET A 139 -2.17 -7.86 2.86
C MET A 139 -1.82 -8.70 4.10
N THR A 140 -1.85 -10.03 3.99
CA THR A 140 -1.64 -10.95 5.12
C THR A 140 -0.19 -11.43 5.24
N ALA A 141 0.60 -11.39 4.17
CA ALA A 141 2.00 -11.85 4.15
C ALA A 141 2.90 -11.17 5.20
N PRO A 142 2.77 -9.85 5.50
CA PRO A 142 3.57 -9.21 6.55
C PRO A 142 3.38 -9.79 7.96
N PHE A 143 2.31 -10.56 8.19
CA PHE A 143 2.06 -11.22 9.47
C PHE A 143 2.77 -12.58 9.62
N ALA A 144 3.54 -13.04 8.63
CA ALA A 144 4.19 -14.36 8.64
C ALA A 144 4.99 -14.64 9.92
N SER A 145 5.78 -13.68 10.40
CA SER A 145 6.57 -13.82 11.64
C SER A 145 5.72 -14.09 12.90
N TYR A 146 4.47 -13.62 12.95
CA TYR A 146 3.54 -13.94 14.03
C TYR A 146 3.05 -15.37 13.91
N ARG A 147 2.69 -15.80 12.69
CA ARG A 147 2.24 -17.16 12.40
C ARG A 147 3.33 -18.20 12.72
N ASP A 148 4.56 -17.93 12.30
CA ASP A 148 5.72 -18.75 12.61
C ASP A 148 5.90 -18.87 14.13
N ARG A 149 5.73 -17.77 14.88
CA ARG A 149 5.80 -17.82 16.34
C ARG A 149 4.70 -18.69 16.94
N LEU A 150 3.46 -18.64 16.43
CA LEU A 150 2.39 -19.53 16.89
C LEU A 150 2.75 -21.01 16.69
N PHE A 151 3.38 -21.37 15.58
CA PHE A 151 3.86 -22.75 15.35
C PHE A 151 4.95 -23.17 16.33
N THR A 152 5.89 -22.27 16.65
CA THR A 152 6.93 -22.56 17.67
C THR A 152 6.39 -22.60 19.11
N LEU A 153 5.12 -22.24 19.32
CA LEU A 153 4.39 -22.35 20.57
C LEU A 153 3.46 -23.57 20.57
N ASP A 154 3.70 -24.53 19.67
CA ASP A 154 2.96 -25.78 19.50
C ASP A 154 1.50 -25.62 19.09
N LEU A 155 1.11 -24.48 18.51
CA LEU A 155 -0.20 -24.37 17.86
C LEU A 155 -0.17 -25.09 16.52
N THR A 156 -1.22 -25.86 16.23
CA THR A 156 -1.41 -26.48 14.92
C THR A 156 -1.70 -25.43 13.85
N VAL A 157 -1.59 -25.83 12.58
CA VAL A 157 -1.97 -24.99 11.43
C VAL A 157 -3.42 -24.50 11.56
N ASP A 158 -4.34 -25.39 11.94
CA ASP A 158 -5.75 -25.05 12.11
C ASP A 158 -5.98 -24.08 13.27
N GLN A 159 -5.26 -24.23 14.38
CA GLN A 159 -5.31 -23.31 15.51
C GLN A 159 -4.77 -21.92 15.15
N ALA A 160 -3.65 -21.84 14.42
CA ALA A 160 -3.11 -20.57 13.97
C ALA A 160 -4.08 -19.88 12.99
N ASN A 161 -4.60 -20.61 12.00
CA ASN A 161 -5.54 -20.10 11.01
C ASN A 161 -6.85 -19.63 11.65
N PHE A 162 -7.41 -20.42 12.57
CA PHE A 162 -8.60 -20.03 13.34
C PHE A 162 -8.35 -18.77 14.15
N THR A 163 -7.19 -18.68 14.82
CA THR A 163 -6.82 -17.53 15.64
C THR A 163 -6.72 -16.26 14.80
N GLU A 164 -6.01 -16.31 13.67
CA GLU A 164 -5.91 -15.18 12.73
C GLU A 164 -7.28 -14.79 12.17
N SER A 165 -8.12 -15.77 11.83
CA SER A 165 -9.46 -15.54 11.27
C SER A 165 -10.41 -14.88 12.27
N ILE A 166 -10.54 -15.44 13.48
CA ILE A 166 -11.41 -14.84 14.52
C ILE A 166 -10.89 -13.47 14.93
N LEU A 167 -9.58 -13.30 15.06
CA LEU A 167 -9.01 -12.00 15.39
C LEU A 167 -9.34 -10.96 14.31
N SER A 168 -9.02 -11.24 13.05
CA SER A 168 -9.28 -10.31 11.94
C SER A 168 -10.78 -10.00 11.79
N CYS A 169 -11.66 -11.01 11.87
CA CYS A 169 -13.11 -10.83 11.82
C CYS A 169 -13.64 -9.94 12.96
N ASN A 170 -13.20 -10.19 14.19
CA ASN A 170 -13.60 -9.38 15.35
C ASN A 170 -13.14 -7.93 15.21
N LEU A 171 -11.88 -7.72 14.81
CA LEU A 171 -11.35 -6.37 14.60
C LEU A 171 -12.08 -5.65 13.47
N MET A 172 -12.41 -6.35 12.38
CA MET A 172 -13.22 -5.81 11.28
C MET A 172 -14.62 -5.39 11.76
N HIS A 173 -15.24 -6.22 12.61
CA HIS A 173 -16.53 -5.90 13.22
C HIS A 173 -16.44 -4.65 14.10
N LEU A 174 -15.40 -4.52 14.93
CA LEU A 174 -15.17 -3.32 15.74
C LEU A 174 -14.94 -2.08 14.88
N ARG A 175 -14.21 -2.22 13.78
CA ARG A 175 -13.93 -1.12 12.84
C ARG A 175 -15.19 -0.54 12.21
N ARG A 176 -16.25 -1.32 12.03
CA ARG A 176 -17.56 -0.86 11.49
C ARG A 176 -18.27 0.15 12.38
N HIS A 177 -17.97 0.15 13.69
CA HIS A 177 -18.56 1.08 14.65
C HIS A 177 -17.81 2.42 14.73
N LEU A 178 -16.71 2.56 14.00
CA LEU A 178 -15.89 3.76 13.94
C LEU A 178 -16.16 4.56 12.66
N PRO A 179 -15.90 5.88 12.64
CA PRO A 179 -16.04 6.70 11.44
C PRO A 179 -15.32 6.11 10.22
N ALA A 180 -15.89 6.34 9.04
CA ALA A 180 -15.32 5.90 7.75
C ALA A 180 -14.16 6.82 7.30
N THR A 181 -13.25 7.15 8.21
CA THR A 181 -12.04 7.96 7.97
C THR A 181 -10.80 7.22 8.45
N VAL A 182 -9.61 7.69 8.06
CA VAL A 182 -8.35 7.18 8.61
C VAL A 182 -8.26 7.56 10.08
N LEU A 183 -7.85 6.62 10.93
CA LEU A 183 -7.77 6.77 12.38
C LEU A 183 -6.42 6.30 12.91
N THR A 184 -6.07 6.80 14.08
CA THR A 184 -4.98 6.32 14.93
C THR A 184 -5.54 5.65 16.18
N ALA A 185 -4.69 4.98 16.96
CA ALA A 185 -5.11 4.37 18.22
C ALA A 185 -5.66 5.39 19.23
N ALA A 186 -5.24 6.66 19.15
CA ALA A 186 -5.71 7.71 20.05
C ALA A 186 -7.15 8.14 19.74
N ASP A 187 -7.63 7.92 18.52
CA ASP A 187 -8.99 8.25 18.09
C ASP A 187 -10.01 7.16 18.47
N VAL A 188 -9.54 6.02 18.98
CA VAL A 188 -10.39 4.87 19.31
C VAL A 188 -11.10 5.09 20.65
N PRO A 189 -12.44 5.02 20.70
CA PRO A 189 -13.20 5.11 21.93
C PRO A 189 -12.78 4.04 22.96
N PRO A 190 -12.71 4.38 24.26
CA PRO A 190 -12.25 3.44 25.30
C PRO A 190 -13.06 2.14 25.38
N ASP A 191 -14.35 2.17 25.08
CA ASP A 191 -15.24 1.01 25.05
C ASP A 191 -14.92 0.05 23.90
N VAL A 192 -14.59 0.59 22.71
CA VAL A 192 -14.14 -0.21 21.56
C VAL A 192 -12.81 -0.89 21.87
N GLU A 193 -11.88 -0.16 22.49
CA GLU A 193 -10.59 -0.72 22.92
C GLU A 193 -10.76 -1.77 24.03
N ALA A 194 -11.70 -1.56 24.97
CA ALA A 194 -12.04 -2.54 26.00
C ALA A 194 -12.65 -3.81 25.39
N HIS A 195 -13.50 -3.68 24.36
CA HIS A 195 -14.04 -4.81 23.61
C HIS A 195 -12.89 -5.58 22.93
N ARG A 196 -11.97 -4.88 22.24
CA ARG A 196 -10.80 -5.50 21.60
C ARG A 196 -9.98 -6.35 22.57
N LYS A 197 -9.69 -5.82 23.77
CA LYS A 197 -8.96 -6.53 24.84
C LYS A 197 -9.75 -7.73 25.38
N SER A 198 -11.07 -7.61 25.47
CA SER A 198 -11.94 -8.71 25.91
C SER A 198 -11.94 -9.86 24.90
N SER A 199 -11.99 -9.56 23.60
CA SER A 199 -11.88 -10.57 22.54
C SER A 199 -10.55 -11.31 22.55
N LEU A 200 -9.44 -10.60 22.83
CA LEU A 200 -8.14 -11.25 23.01
C LEU A 200 -8.09 -12.18 24.22
N THR A 201 -8.67 -11.74 25.34
CA THR A 201 -8.75 -12.56 26.56
C THR A 201 -9.56 -13.83 26.30
N PHE A 202 -10.66 -13.72 25.56
CA PHE A 202 -11.47 -14.87 25.15
C PHE A 202 -10.71 -15.85 24.23
N LEU A 203 -9.97 -15.33 23.24
CA LEU A 203 -9.13 -16.13 22.35
C LEU A 203 -8.05 -16.89 23.13
N LEU A 204 -7.34 -16.21 24.02
CA LEU A 204 -6.30 -16.82 24.85
C LEU A 204 -6.86 -17.94 25.72
N ARG A 205 -8.00 -17.71 26.38
CA ARG A 205 -8.67 -18.75 27.18
C ARG A 205 -9.09 -19.93 26.33
N SER A 206 -9.64 -19.68 25.13
CA SER A 206 -10.07 -20.74 24.21
C SER A 206 -8.90 -21.63 23.80
N LEU A 207 -7.75 -21.03 23.45
CA LEU A 207 -6.55 -21.76 23.05
C LEU A 207 -5.94 -22.56 24.21
N CYS A 208 -5.88 -21.98 25.42
CA CYS A 208 -5.35 -22.66 26.60
C CYS A 208 -6.28 -23.75 27.14
N SER A 209 -7.58 -23.74 26.80
CA SER A 209 -8.55 -24.67 27.36
C SER A 209 -8.47 -26.10 26.81
N GLY A 210 -7.58 -26.37 25.85
CA GLY A 210 -7.25 -27.73 25.38
C GLY A 210 -8.47 -28.57 25.00
N GLN A 211 -9.49 -27.97 24.37
CA GLN A 211 -10.74 -28.67 24.04
C GLN A 211 -10.44 -29.93 23.19
N PRO A 212 -10.78 -31.13 23.69
CA PRO A 212 -10.49 -32.40 23.00
C PRO A 212 -11.13 -32.54 21.61
N GLY A 213 -12.16 -31.73 21.31
CA GLY A 213 -12.96 -31.82 20.08
C GLY A 213 -12.38 -31.17 18.83
N TRP A 214 -11.13 -30.69 18.87
CA TRP A 214 -10.44 -30.18 17.66
C TRP A 214 -9.72 -31.27 16.87
N GLN A 215 -9.81 -32.53 17.30
CA GLN A 215 -9.43 -33.65 16.45
C GLN A 215 -10.47 -33.77 15.34
N VAL A 216 -10.11 -33.37 14.13
CA VAL A 216 -10.83 -33.75 12.92
C VAL A 216 -10.90 -35.28 12.94
N GLN A 217 -12.11 -35.80 13.10
CA GLN A 217 -12.35 -37.23 13.02
C GLN A 217 -11.95 -37.65 11.59
N PRO A 218 -11.01 -38.59 11.41
CA PRO A 218 -10.58 -38.98 10.08
C PRO A 218 -11.80 -39.48 9.31
N ASP A 219 -11.96 -38.99 8.08
CA ASP A 219 -13.06 -39.31 7.16
C ASP A 219 -13.32 -40.82 7.18
N SER A 220 -14.41 -41.21 7.85
CA SER A 220 -14.87 -42.60 7.88
C SER A 220 -15.68 -42.91 6.63
N ASP A 221 -15.11 -42.60 5.45
CA ASP A 221 -15.72 -42.82 4.13
C ASP A 221 -14.76 -43.54 3.15
N GLN A 222 -13.98 -44.49 3.68
CA GLN A 222 -13.41 -45.59 2.89
C GLN A 222 -13.67 -46.93 3.59
N ALA A 223 -14.93 -47.31 3.73
CA ALA A 223 -15.32 -48.67 4.10
C ALA A 223 -16.62 -49.10 3.41
N VAL A 224 -16.70 -48.94 2.08
CA VAL A 224 -17.64 -49.72 1.27
C VAL A 224 -16.97 -50.10 -0.05
N ALA A 225 -16.21 -51.19 -0.03
CA ALA A 225 -15.95 -52.04 -1.20
C ALA A 225 -15.28 -53.34 -0.76
N SER A 226 -16.08 -54.33 -0.36
CA SER A 226 -15.79 -55.76 -0.51
C SER A 226 -17.11 -56.52 -0.46
#